data_AF-A0AA96HNE4-F1
#
_entry.id   AF-A0AA96HNE4-F1
#
_cell.length_a   1.000
_cell.length_b   1.000
_cell.length_c   1.000
_cell.angle_alpha   90.00
_cell.angle_beta   90.00
_cell.angle_gamma   90.00
#
_symmetry.space_group_name_H-M   'P 1'
#
loop_
_entity.id
_entity.type
_entity.pdbx_description
1 polymer ?
#
loop_
_entity_poly.entity_id
_entity_poly.type
_entity_poly.pdbx_seq_one_letter_code
_entity_poly.pdbx_strand_id
1 'polypeptide(L)'
;MKIAALVLPLLLVACSTQADRPPVSGEDLLLSSLLDINRSRYVYKDPKGNEMFDELQHFKALERFYIENIELEKDKSELTDKQIKVLFFFAYYAQHKRAAIFQEYLAADLMTVFQKQEGDFLSTLADQPYLISPVCERLNAYFGFEGQHMDDKQPFLKQKSENIKIQLGKHAKACLSQFNPA
;
A
#
# COMPACT_ATOMS: atom_id res chain seq x y z
N MET A 1 63.39 4.10 34.77
CA MET A 1 62.78 5.44 34.53
C MET A 1 63.11 5.83 33.10
N LYS A 2 62.21 6.09 32.15
CA LYS A 2 60.82 6.55 32.16
C LYS A 2 60.01 5.79 31.10
N ILE A 3 58.74 5.54 31.41
CA ILE A 3 57.69 5.06 30.50
C ILE A 3 57.05 6.29 29.87
N ALA A 4 56.93 6.35 28.55
CA ALA A 4 56.07 7.28 27.80
C ALA A 4 56.02 6.83 26.33
N ALA A 5 54.92 6.79 25.61
CA ALA A 5 53.50 6.82 25.92
C ALA A 5 52.83 6.19 24.69
N LEU A 6 52.11 5.07 24.86
CA LEU A 6 51.32 4.45 23.80
C LEU A 6 49.89 4.98 23.93
N VAL A 7 49.54 6.00 23.15
CA VAL A 7 48.16 6.50 23.09
C VAL A 7 47.48 5.81 21.92
N LEU A 8 46.84 4.68 22.22
CA LEU A 8 45.90 3.99 21.34
C LEU A 8 44.53 4.68 21.50
N PRO A 9 43.92 5.27 20.45
CA PRO A 9 42.56 5.76 20.61
C PRO A 9 41.62 4.56 20.57
N LEU A 10 40.97 4.28 21.71
CA LEU A 10 39.77 3.44 21.74
C LEU A 10 38.70 4.10 20.87
N LEU A 11 38.50 3.56 19.67
CA LEU A 11 37.26 3.74 18.92
C LEU A 11 36.15 3.05 19.71
N LEU A 12 35.49 3.82 20.58
CA LEU A 12 34.21 3.44 21.15
C LEU A 12 33.20 3.38 20.01
N VAL A 13 33.02 2.18 19.46
CA VAL A 13 31.88 1.81 18.64
C VAL A 13 30.65 1.98 19.54
N ALA A 14 29.97 3.12 19.42
CA ALA A 14 28.62 3.28 19.91
C ALA A 14 27.70 2.43 19.02
N CYS A 15 27.66 1.12 19.28
CA CYS A 15 26.52 0.31 18.88
C CYS A 15 25.34 0.79 19.73
N SER A 16 24.62 1.81 19.25
CA SER A 16 23.27 2.07 19.75
C SER A 16 22.45 0.82 19.42
N THR A 17 22.25 -0.02 20.43
CA THR A 17 21.25 -1.09 20.39
C THR A 17 19.91 -0.42 20.17
N GLN A 18 19.48 -0.39 18.91
CA GLN A 18 18.12 -0.07 18.52
C GLN A 18 17.27 -1.08 19.30
N ALA A 19 16.56 -0.60 20.33
CA ALA A 19 15.72 -1.44 21.15
C ALA A 19 14.79 -2.21 20.20
N ASP A 20 14.97 -3.53 20.15
CA ASP A 20 14.22 -4.44 19.28
C ASP A 20 12.74 -4.33 19.65
N ARG A 21 12.04 -3.43 18.95
CA ARG A 21 10.60 -3.34 19.05
C ARG A 21 10.04 -4.63 18.46
N PRO A 22 9.12 -5.32 19.13
CA PRO A 22 8.59 -6.58 18.63
C PRO A 22 8.06 -6.37 17.20
N PRO A 23 8.28 -7.35 16.31
CA PRO A 23 7.85 -7.26 14.92
C PRO A 23 6.34 -7.00 14.87
N VAL A 24 5.95 -6.00 14.10
CA VAL A 24 4.54 -5.67 13.85
C VAL A 24 4.12 -6.45 12.61
N SER A 25 2.95 -7.09 12.65
CA SER A 25 2.39 -7.69 11.44
C SER A 25 2.17 -6.59 10.39
N GLY A 26 2.29 -6.91 9.11
CA GLY A 26 2.09 -5.91 8.07
C GLY A 26 0.66 -5.33 8.07
N GLU A 27 -0.32 -6.15 8.46
CA GLU A 27 -1.71 -5.74 8.64
C GLU A 27 -1.86 -4.72 9.77
N ASP A 28 -1.25 -4.98 10.93
CA ASP A 28 -1.22 -4.04 12.05
C ASP A 28 -0.50 -2.75 11.67
N LEU A 29 0.58 -2.84 10.88
CA LEU A 29 1.27 -1.68 10.34
C LEU A 29 0.31 -0.84 9.48
N LEU A 30 -0.33 -1.44 8.49
CA LEU A 30 -1.22 -0.72 7.58
C LEU A 30 -2.42 -0.11 8.30
N LEU A 31 -3.05 -0.86 9.20
CA LEU A 31 -4.18 -0.37 10.01
C LEU A 31 -3.75 0.74 10.98
N SER A 32 -2.63 0.57 11.69
CA SER A 32 -2.15 1.61 12.61
C SER A 32 -1.75 2.89 11.88
N SER A 33 -1.20 2.76 10.69
CA SER A 33 -0.88 3.88 9.79
C SER A 33 -2.14 4.62 9.34
N LEU A 34 -3.21 3.89 9.01
CA LEU A 34 -4.50 4.48 8.67
C LEU A 34 -5.09 5.26 9.87
N LEU A 35 -4.99 4.70 11.07
CA LEU A 35 -5.60 5.26 12.29
C LEU A 35 -4.72 6.30 13.02
N ASP A 36 -3.50 6.57 12.53
CA ASP A 36 -2.49 7.41 13.19
C ASP A 36 -2.16 6.97 14.63
N ILE A 37 -2.29 5.67 14.92
CA ILE A 37 -1.93 5.10 16.22
C ILE A 37 -0.53 4.49 16.16
N ASN A 38 0.11 4.33 17.31
CA ASN A 38 1.47 3.77 17.43
C ASN A 38 2.55 4.53 16.62
N ARG A 39 2.33 5.83 16.32
CA ARG A 39 3.30 6.68 15.60
C ARG A 39 4.65 6.77 16.31
N SER A 40 4.70 6.57 17.63
CA SER A 40 5.93 6.49 18.42
C SER A 40 6.88 5.37 17.96
N ARG A 41 6.42 4.43 17.11
CA ARG A 41 7.26 3.43 16.46
C ARG A 41 8.19 3.99 15.39
N TYR A 42 7.87 5.17 14.85
CA TYR A 42 8.63 5.82 13.79
C TYR A 42 9.00 7.22 14.27
N VAL A 43 9.84 7.30 15.30
CA VAL A 43 10.34 8.58 15.81
C VAL A 43 11.85 8.53 15.97
N TYR A 44 12.50 9.66 15.72
CA TYR A 44 13.90 9.91 16.00
C TYR A 44 14.03 11.17 16.86
N LYS A 45 15.17 11.34 17.52
CA LYS A 45 15.49 12.58 18.24
C LYS A 45 16.25 13.52 17.32
N ASP A 46 15.75 14.75 17.16
CA ASP A 46 16.47 15.80 16.46
C ASP A 46 17.71 16.26 17.28
N PRO A 47 18.59 17.11 16.72
CA PRO A 47 19.75 17.63 17.45
C PRO A 47 19.42 18.44 18.72
N LYS A 48 18.16 18.85 18.90
CA LYS A 48 17.66 19.55 20.09
C LYS A 48 17.03 18.59 21.11
N GLY A 49 16.97 17.29 20.81
CA GLY A 49 16.39 16.25 21.64
C GLY A 49 14.87 16.09 21.50
N ASN A 50 14.23 16.78 20.56
CA ASN A 50 12.79 16.65 20.30
C ASN A 50 12.50 15.36 19.54
N GLU A 51 11.40 14.70 19.88
CA GLU A 51 10.91 13.56 19.10
C GLU A 51 10.25 14.05 17.81
N MET A 52 10.78 13.59 16.69
CA MET A 52 10.29 13.88 15.34
C MET A 52 9.82 12.59 14.69
N PHE A 53 8.73 12.66 13.94
CA PHE A 53 8.23 11.51 13.20
C PHE A 53 9.14 11.19 12.00
N ASP A 54 9.54 9.93 11.87
CA ASP A 54 10.34 9.43 10.76
C ASP A 54 9.42 8.97 9.62
N GLU A 55 8.99 9.92 8.80
CA GLU A 55 8.12 9.65 7.64
C GLU A 55 8.76 8.67 6.65
N LEU A 56 10.08 8.73 6.47
CA LEU A 56 10.78 7.87 5.53
C LEU A 56 10.84 6.43 6.02
N GLN A 57 11.16 6.22 7.30
CA GLN A 57 11.16 4.89 7.89
C GLN A 57 9.75 4.27 7.89
N HIS A 58 8.74 5.09 8.19
CA HIS A 58 7.34 4.67 8.15
C HIS A 58 6.91 4.26 6.74
N PHE A 59 7.22 5.11 5.75
CA PHE A 59 6.97 4.82 4.33
C PHE A 59 7.64 3.53 3.87
N LYS A 60 8.94 3.34 4.16
CA LYS A 60 9.68 2.13 3.78
C LYS A 60 9.10 0.86 4.39
N ALA A 61 8.55 0.95 5.60
CA ALA A 61 7.89 -0.20 6.22
C ALA A 61 6.59 -0.56 5.47
N LEU A 62 5.78 0.44 5.12
CA LEU A 62 4.55 0.25 4.35
C LEU A 62 4.84 -0.26 2.93
N GLU A 63 5.84 0.31 2.26
CA GLU A 63 6.26 -0.07 0.92
C GLU A 63 6.76 -1.52 0.88
N ARG A 64 7.54 -1.94 1.88
CA ARG A 64 7.95 -3.34 1.98
C ARG A 64 6.76 -4.28 2.10
N PHE A 65 5.82 -3.97 3.00
CA PHE A 65 4.62 -4.78 3.15
C PHE A 65 3.77 -4.80 1.88
N TYR A 66 3.69 -3.68 1.16
CA TYR A 66 3.04 -3.62 -0.14
C TYR A 66 3.69 -4.58 -1.16
N ILE A 67 5.02 -4.48 -1.32
CA ILE A 67 5.78 -5.30 -2.27
C ILE A 67 5.60 -6.79 -1.96
N GLU A 68 5.71 -7.19 -0.69
CA GLU A 68 5.48 -8.58 -0.25
C GLU A 68 4.09 -9.12 -0.61
N ASN A 69 3.08 -8.26 -0.83
CA ASN A 69 1.72 -8.65 -1.16
C ASN A 69 1.37 -8.52 -2.66
N ILE A 70 2.23 -7.92 -3.47
CA ILE A 70 2.06 -7.88 -4.94
C ILE A 70 3.03 -8.83 -5.66
N GLU A 71 4.15 -9.19 -5.02
CA GLU A 71 5.06 -10.20 -5.54
C GLU A 71 4.41 -11.59 -5.53
N LEU A 72 4.43 -12.23 -6.70
CA LEU A 72 4.03 -13.62 -6.85
C LEU A 72 5.14 -14.52 -6.31
N GLU A 73 4.76 -15.53 -5.52
CA GLU A 73 5.67 -16.62 -5.20
C GLU A 73 6.10 -17.34 -6.49
N LYS A 74 7.31 -17.91 -6.51
CA LYS A 74 7.97 -18.44 -7.73
C LYS A 74 7.13 -19.41 -8.57
N ASP A 75 6.13 -20.06 -7.98
CA ASP A 75 5.29 -21.06 -8.64
C ASP A 75 3.81 -20.65 -8.74
N LYS A 76 3.46 -19.41 -8.38
CA LYS A 76 2.09 -18.89 -8.45
C LYS A 76 1.93 -17.94 -9.64
N SER A 77 0.88 -18.15 -10.42
CA SER A 77 0.46 -17.21 -11.48
C SER A 77 -0.48 -16.12 -10.95
N GLU A 78 -1.00 -16.30 -9.74
CA GLU A 78 -2.14 -15.59 -9.18
C GLU A 78 -1.89 -15.22 -7.71
N LEU A 79 -2.55 -14.15 -7.27
CA LEU A 79 -2.48 -13.68 -5.90
C LEU A 79 -3.51 -14.44 -5.07
N THR A 80 -3.19 -14.65 -3.79
CA THR A 80 -4.17 -15.18 -2.85
C THR A 80 -5.25 -14.14 -2.53
N ASP A 81 -6.44 -14.59 -2.11
CA ASP A 81 -7.51 -13.72 -1.59
C ASP A 81 -6.99 -12.76 -0.49
N LYS A 82 -6.10 -13.25 0.39
CA LYS A 82 -5.46 -12.43 1.41
C LYS A 82 -4.66 -11.27 0.80
N GLN A 83 -3.84 -11.54 -0.21
CA GLN A 83 -3.04 -10.52 -0.90
C GLN A 83 -3.94 -9.51 -1.63
N ILE A 84 -5.00 -9.97 -2.30
CA ILE A 84 -5.99 -9.09 -2.95
C ILE A 84 -6.64 -8.14 -1.91
N LYS A 85 -7.04 -8.66 -0.75
CA LYS A 85 -7.59 -7.85 0.36
C LYS A 85 -6.60 -6.80 0.86
N VAL A 86 -5.32 -7.15 0.98
CA VAL A 86 -4.27 -6.20 1.38
C VAL A 86 -4.15 -5.07 0.34
N LEU A 87 -4.13 -5.39 -0.95
CA LEU A 87 -4.11 -4.37 -2.02
C LEU A 87 -5.33 -3.45 -1.97
N PHE A 88 -6.52 -3.99 -1.72
CA PHE A 88 -7.74 -3.18 -1.57
C PHE A 88 -7.64 -2.24 -0.36
N PHE A 89 -7.08 -2.72 0.75
CA PHE A 89 -6.88 -1.89 1.92
C PHE A 89 -5.81 -0.81 1.69
N PHE A 90 -4.78 -1.09 0.89
CA PHE A 90 -3.84 -0.07 0.43
C PHE A 90 -4.53 1.00 -0.44
N ALA A 91 -5.50 0.63 -1.28
CA ALA A 91 -6.31 1.62 -2.02
C ALA A 91 -7.11 2.53 -1.08
N TYR A 92 -7.70 1.96 -0.04
CA TYR A 92 -8.41 2.73 0.99
C TYR A 92 -7.45 3.66 1.76
N TYR A 93 -6.30 3.13 2.19
CA TYR A 93 -5.23 3.90 2.83
C TYR A 93 -4.74 5.06 1.96
N ALA A 94 -4.42 4.80 0.69
CA ALA A 94 -3.91 5.79 -0.25
C ALA A 94 -4.92 6.91 -0.53
N GLN A 95 -6.22 6.57 -0.59
CA GLN A 95 -7.29 7.55 -0.70
C GLN A 95 -7.40 8.42 0.57
N HIS A 96 -7.44 7.79 1.75
CA HIS A 96 -7.69 8.48 3.02
C HIS A 96 -6.50 9.33 3.50
N LYS A 97 -5.28 8.84 3.28
CA LYS A 97 -4.04 9.54 3.64
C LYS A 97 -3.48 10.42 2.53
N ARG A 98 -4.10 10.42 1.35
CA ARG A 98 -3.60 11.10 0.15
C ARG A 98 -2.15 10.71 -0.16
N ALA A 99 -1.83 9.43 0.02
CA ALA A 99 -0.47 8.92 -0.12
C ALA A 99 -0.15 8.72 -1.61
N ALA A 100 0.35 9.77 -2.26
CA ALA A 100 0.53 9.84 -3.72
C ALA A 100 1.31 8.65 -4.30
N ILE A 101 2.42 8.25 -3.69
CA ILE A 101 3.24 7.12 -4.18
C ILE A 101 2.41 5.83 -4.27
N PHE A 102 1.64 5.50 -3.23
CA PHE A 102 0.78 4.32 -3.26
C PHE A 102 -0.36 4.49 -4.28
N GLN A 103 -0.86 5.71 -4.50
CA GLN A 103 -1.88 5.95 -5.52
C GLN A 103 -1.42 5.60 -6.93
N GLU A 104 -0.13 5.80 -7.22
CA GLU A 104 0.47 5.47 -8.52
C GLU A 104 0.67 3.96 -8.68
N TYR A 105 1.30 3.29 -7.71
CA TYR A 105 1.55 1.84 -7.76
C TYR A 105 0.24 1.06 -7.90
N LEU A 106 -0.75 1.42 -7.08
CA LEU A 106 -2.02 0.70 -7.01
C LEU A 106 -2.83 0.77 -8.31
N ALA A 107 -2.72 1.84 -9.10
CA ALA A 107 -3.49 1.95 -10.33
C ALA A 107 -3.10 0.86 -11.34
N ALA A 108 -1.79 0.70 -11.58
CA ALA A 108 -1.25 -0.33 -12.47
C ALA A 108 -1.44 -1.75 -11.92
N ASP A 109 -1.15 -1.92 -10.63
CA ASP A 109 -1.19 -3.23 -9.99
C ASP A 109 -2.63 -3.76 -9.86
N LEU A 110 -3.59 -2.93 -9.43
CA LEU A 110 -5.00 -3.33 -9.36
C LEU A 110 -5.58 -3.65 -10.74
N MET A 111 -5.23 -2.89 -11.77
CA MET A 111 -5.66 -3.19 -13.14
C MET A 111 -5.11 -4.54 -13.61
N THR A 112 -3.83 -4.80 -13.34
CA THR A 112 -3.19 -6.08 -13.70
C THR A 112 -3.86 -7.26 -12.98
N VAL A 113 -4.13 -7.14 -11.68
CA VAL A 113 -4.82 -8.19 -10.91
C VAL A 113 -6.25 -8.37 -11.42
N PHE A 114 -6.99 -7.28 -11.67
CA PHE A 114 -8.34 -7.34 -12.22
C PHE A 114 -8.39 -8.09 -13.56
N GLN A 115 -7.44 -7.83 -14.45
CA GLN A 115 -7.39 -8.48 -15.77
C GLN A 115 -7.04 -9.97 -15.69
N LYS A 116 -6.15 -10.36 -14.76
CA LYS A 116 -5.70 -11.75 -14.61
C LYS A 116 -6.71 -12.60 -13.82
N GLN A 117 -7.32 -12.04 -12.79
CA GLN A 117 -8.09 -12.76 -11.77
C GLN A 117 -9.45 -12.06 -11.52
N GLU A 118 -10.17 -11.72 -12.59
CA GLU A 118 -11.38 -10.89 -12.51
C GLU A 118 -12.45 -11.43 -11.54
N GLY A 119 -12.68 -12.75 -11.54
CA GLY A 119 -13.67 -13.39 -10.67
C GLY A 119 -13.32 -13.27 -9.19
N ASP A 120 -12.08 -13.60 -8.83
CA ASP A 120 -11.60 -13.51 -7.45
C ASP A 120 -11.53 -12.05 -7.00
N PHE A 121 -11.04 -11.15 -7.85
CA PHE A 121 -11.03 -9.72 -7.57
C PHE A 121 -12.43 -9.19 -7.22
N LEU A 122 -13.42 -9.48 -8.07
CA LEU A 122 -14.78 -8.95 -7.89
C LEU A 122 -15.51 -9.61 -6.72
N SER A 123 -15.31 -10.91 -6.49
CA SER A 123 -15.92 -11.61 -5.34
C SER A 123 -15.32 -11.13 -4.02
N THR A 124 -13.99 -11.02 -3.91
CA THR A 124 -13.31 -10.45 -2.74
C THR A 124 -13.77 -9.01 -2.47
N LEU A 125 -13.98 -8.22 -3.53
CA LEU A 125 -14.44 -6.83 -3.39
C LEU A 125 -15.90 -6.75 -2.95
N ALA A 126 -16.76 -7.65 -3.42
CA ALA A 126 -18.17 -7.74 -3.02
C ALA A 126 -18.32 -8.03 -1.52
N ASP A 127 -17.41 -8.83 -0.95
CA ASP A 127 -17.38 -9.15 0.49
C ASP A 127 -17.00 -7.96 1.38
N GLN A 128 -16.42 -6.90 0.81
CA GLN A 128 -15.95 -5.72 1.56
C GLN A 128 -16.48 -4.41 0.94
N PRO A 129 -17.79 -4.10 1.06
CA PRO A 129 -18.40 -2.99 0.33
C PRO A 129 -17.79 -1.61 0.59
N TYR A 130 -17.19 -1.40 1.76
CA TYR A 130 -16.51 -0.13 2.10
C TYR A 130 -15.23 0.11 1.28
N LEU A 131 -14.67 -0.94 0.65
CA LEU A 131 -13.50 -0.86 -0.22
C LEU A 131 -13.88 -0.62 -1.69
N ILE A 132 -15.16 -0.66 -2.06
CA ILE A 132 -15.57 -0.55 -3.47
C ILE A 132 -15.15 0.78 -4.08
N SER A 133 -15.49 1.91 -3.44
CA SER A 133 -15.14 3.23 -3.95
C SER A 133 -13.63 3.44 -4.09
N PRO A 134 -12.77 3.23 -3.06
CA PRO A 134 -11.33 3.43 -3.21
C PRO A 134 -10.72 2.51 -4.28
N VAL A 135 -11.13 1.24 -4.35
CA VAL A 135 -10.59 0.30 -5.33
C VAL A 135 -11.00 0.69 -6.75
N CYS A 136 -12.27 1.02 -6.98
CA CYS A 136 -12.73 1.42 -8.31
C CYS A 136 -12.23 2.81 -8.73
N GLU A 137 -11.99 3.71 -7.78
CA GLU A 137 -11.30 4.98 -8.04
C GLU A 137 -9.87 4.74 -8.52
N ARG A 138 -9.14 3.81 -7.89
CA ARG A 138 -7.78 3.45 -8.33
C ARG A 138 -7.78 2.71 -9.67
N LEU A 139 -8.74 1.82 -9.93
CA LEU A 139 -8.90 1.22 -11.26
C LEU A 139 -9.18 2.27 -12.34
N ASN A 140 -9.97 3.31 -12.03
CA ASN A 140 -10.19 4.41 -12.96
C ASN A 140 -8.92 5.24 -13.18
N ALA A 141 -8.10 5.44 -12.15
CA ALA A 141 -6.85 6.19 -12.24
C ALA A 141 -5.86 5.58 -13.25
N TYR A 142 -5.91 4.27 -13.48
CA TYR A 142 -5.11 3.59 -14.52
C TYR A 142 -5.27 4.24 -15.91
N PHE A 143 -6.49 4.65 -16.25
CA PHE A 143 -6.81 5.24 -17.56
C PHE A 143 -6.43 6.72 -17.70
N GLY A 144 -5.93 7.36 -16.64
CA GLY A 144 -5.53 8.76 -16.64
C GLY A 144 -4.08 8.98 -16.25
N PHE A 145 -3.35 7.92 -15.87
CA PHE A 145 -1.98 8.02 -15.42
C PHE A 145 -1.08 8.50 -16.55
N GLU A 146 -0.47 9.67 -16.38
CA GLU A 146 0.38 10.34 -17.39
C GLU A 146 -0.26 10.51 -18.78
N GLY A 147 -1.60 10.51 -18.87
CA GLY A 147 -2.33 10.55 -20.14
C GLY A 147 -2.28 9.24 -20.95
N GLN A 148 -1.75 8.17 -20.37
CA GLN A 148 -1.70 6.84 -20.97
C GLN A 148 -3.05 6.13 -20.79
N HIS A 149 -3.35 5.17 -21.67
CA HIS A 149 -4.54 4.30 -21.61
C HIS A 149 -5.91 5.01 -21.64
N MET A 150 -5.98 6.32 -21.89
CA MET A 150 -7.26 7.05 -21.95
C MET A 150 -8.26 6.43 -22.95
N ASP A 151 -7.74 5.98 -24.10
CA ASP A 151 -8.53 5.36 -25.16
C ASP A 151 -9.06 3.95 -24.77
N ASP A 152 -8.44 3.30 -23.78
CA ASP A 152 -8.80 1.96 -23.32
C ASP A 152 -9.97 1.98 -22.32
N LYS A 153 -10.29 3.14 -21.75
CA LYS A 153 -11.33 3.28 -20.72
C LYS A 153 -12.71 2.88 -21.21
N GLN A 154 -13.13 3.37 -22.37
CA GLN A 154 -14.45 3.06 -22.92
C GLN A 154 -14.56 1.59 -23.35
N PRO A 155 -13.56 1.00 -24.04
CA PRO A 155 -13.48 -0.44 -24.26
C PRO A 155 -13.57 -1.26 -22.98
N PHE A 156 -12.82 -0.91 -21.94
CA PHE A 156 -12.87 -1.57 -20.63
C PHE A 156 -14.28 -1.55 -20.05
N LEU A 157 -14.91 -0.37 -19.98
CA LEU A 157 -16.26 -0.25 -19.43
C LEU A 157 -17.27 -1.05 -20.26
N LYS A 158 -17.18 -1.02 -21.59
CA LYS A 158 -18.07 -1.79 -22.47
C LYS A 158 -17.94 -3.29 -22.21
N GLN A 159 -16.73 -3.79 -22.00
CA GLN A 159 -16.47 -5.21 -21.79
C GLN A 159 -16.81 -5.67 -20.37
N LYS A 160 -16.52 -4.86 -19.35
CA LYS A 160 -16.48 -5.29 -17.94
C LYS A 160 -17.67 -4.83 -17.11
N SER A 161 -18.40 -3.78 -17.53
CA SER A 161 -19.48 -3.21 -16.71
C SER A 161 -20.56 -4.20 -16.33
N GLU A 162 -20.93 -5.13 -17.22
CA GLU A 162 -21.98 -6.08 -16.91
C GLU A 162 -21.55 -7.09 -15.85
N ASN A 163 -20.32 -7.58 -15.92
CA ASN A 163 -19.79 -8.46 -14.89
C ASN A 163 -19.66 -7.74 -13.53
N ILE A 164 -19.20 -6.48 -13.55
CA ILE A 164 -19.17 -5.62 -12.34
C ILE A 164 -20.58 -5.49 -11.74
N LYS A 165 -21.63 -5.30 -12.55
CA LYS A 165 -23.01 -5.24 -12.07
C LYS A 165 -23.48 -6.54 -11.43
N ILE A 166 -23.18 -7.68 -12.07
CA ILE A 166 -23.59 -8.99 -11.59
C ILE A 166 -22.89 -9.31 -10.26
N GLN A 167 -21.57 -9.16 -10.19
CA GLN A 167 -20.77 -9.56 -9.03
C GLN A 167 -20.95 -8.60 -7.84
N LEU A 168 -20.96 -7.29 -8.06
CA LEU A 168 -21.10 -6.31 -6.97
C LEU A 168 -22.57 -6.02 -6.59
N GLY A 169 -23.53 -6.48 -7.40
CA GLY A 169 -24.97 -6.33 -7.16
C GLY A 169 -25.37 -4.89 -6.83
N LYS A 170 -25.99 -4.68 -5.66
CA LYS A 170 -26.45 -3.36 -5.20
C LYS A 170 -25.33 -2.32 -5.08
N HIS A 171 -24.07 -2.74 -4.98
CA HIS A 171 -22.93 -1.86 -4.84
C HIS A 171 -22.25 -1.49 -6.16
N ALA A 172 -22.63 -2.12 -7.27
CA ALA A 172 -22.03 -1.86 -8.58
C ALA A 172 -22.08 -0.38 -8.99
N LYS A 173 -23.15 0.32 -8.63
CA LYS A 173 -23.28 1.76 -8.89
C LYS A 173 -22.13 2.56 -8.25
N ALA A 174 -21.74 2.22 -7.02
CA ALA A 174 -20.66 2.92 -6.30
C ALA A 174 -19.30 2.71 -6.98
N CYS A 175 -19.09 1.55 -7.60
CA CYS A 175 -17.90 1.26 -8.40
C CYS A 175 -17.92 2.01 -9.73
N LEU A 176 -18.98 1.81 -10.53
CA LEU A 176 -19.07 2.34 -11.89
C LEU A 176 -19.11 3.88 -11.92
N SER A 177 -19.64 4.52 -10.88
CA SER A 177 -19.60 5.99 -10.78
C SER A 177 -18.19 6.54 -10.63
N GLN A 178 -17.21 5.75 -10.18
CA GLN A 178 -15.82 6.21 -10.09
C GLN A 178 -15.19 6.39 -11.48
N PHE A 179 -15.69 5.68 -12.50
CA PHE A 179 -15.18 5.81 -13.87
C PHE A 179 -15.81 6.97 -14.62
N ASN A 180 -17.00 7.44 -14.23
CA ASN A 180 -17.64 8.60 -14.83
C ASN A 180 -18.10 9.54 -13.70
N PRO A 181 -17.17 10.27 -13.05
CA PRO A 181 -17.55 11.28 -12.09
C PRO A 181 -18.40 12.31 -12.83
N ALA A 182 -19.66 12.45 -12.41
CA ALA A 182 -20.59 13.44 -12.93
C ALA A 182 -20.10 14.87 -12.67
#